data_AF-W6TFU0-F1
#
_entry.id   AF-W6TFU0-F1
#
_cell.length_a   1.000
_cell.length_b   1.000
_cell.length_c   1.000
_cell.angle_alpha   90.00
_cell.angle_beta   90.00
_cell.angle_gamma   90.00
#
_symmetry.space_group_name_H-M   'P 1'
#
loop_
_entity.id
_entity.type
_entity.pdbx_description
1 polymer ?
#
loop_
_entity_poly.entity_id
_entity_poly.type
_entity_poly.pdbx_seq_one_letter_code
_entity_poly.pdbx_strand_id
1 'polypeptide(L)'
;MFSLLLEGMVGSVLGFNVNSKKSDVGKYFKTVQGTVEGVKTGLNKIVADMKKESNPNSAATETAVNKLVSETLDKIIEGAKTVSEAIGDASDFIGNVAAGGGNMLLG
;
A
#
# COMPACT_ATOMS: atom_id res chain seq x y z
N MET A 1 28.02 19.82 1.21
CA MET A 1 28.26 18.36 1.15
C MET A 1 27.37 17.56 2.11
N PHE A 2 26.94 18.13 3.25
CA PHE A 2 26.08 17.44 4.22
C PHE A 2 24.62 17.23 3.74
N SER A 3 24.16 18.03 2.76
CA SER A 3 22.78 17.94 2.25
C SER A 3 22.51 16.75 1.32
N LEU A 4 23.56 16.13 0.74
CA LEU A 4 23.40 15.03 -0.22
C LEU A 4 23.25 13.65 0.44
N LEU A 5 23.59 13.53 1.72
CA LEU A 5 23.52 12.26 2.48
C LEU A 5 22.11 11.99 3.04
N LEU A 6 21.25 13.00 3.14
CA LEU A 6 19.89 12.84 3.67
C LEU A 6 18.89 12.38 2.59
N GLU A 7 19.04 12.83 1.33
CA GLU A 7 18.15 12.43 0.23
C GLU A 7 18.24 10.93 -0.09
N GLY A 8 19.38 10.29 0.17
CA GLY A 8 19.59 8.86 -0.10
C GLY A 8 19.02 7.90 0.95
N MET A 9 18.78 8.35 2.19
CA MET A 9 18.50 7.43 3.31
C MET A 9 17.01 7.31 3.70
N VAL A 10 16.14 8.23 3.28
CA VAL A 10 14.70 8.22 3.67
C VAL A 10 13.77 7.61 2.60
N GLY A 11 14.24 7.37 1.37
CA GLY A 11 13.41 6.90 0.27
C GLY A 11 13.43 5.38 -0.02
N SER A 12 14.47 4.67 0.43
CA SER A 12 14.80 3.35 -0.12
C SER A 12 13.94 2.19 0.37
N VAL A 13 13.18 2.34 1.45
CA VAL A 13 12.41 1.21 2.03
C VAL A 13 11.14 0.92 1.23
N LEU A 14 10.53 1.96 0.64
CA LEU A 14 9.34 1.86 -0.22
C LEU A 14 9.64 2.17 -1.69
N GLY A 15 10.89 2.49 -2.03
CA GLY A 15 11.31 2.77 -3.40
C GLY A 15 10.89 4.15 -3.94
N PHE A 16 10.44 5.06 -3.09
CA PHE A 16 10.06 6.41 -3.49
C PHE A 16 11.14 7.42 -3.15
N ASN A 17 11.31 8.44 -4.00
CA ASN A 17 12.15 9.59 -3.71
C ASN A 17 11.38 10.89 -3.97
N VAL A 18 11.97 12.04 -3.66
CA VAL A 18 11.41 13.37 -3.90
C VAL A 18 11.03 13.60 -5.37
N ASN A 19 11.72 12.94 -6.32
CA ASN A 19 11.42 12.97 -7.76
C ASN A 19 10.36 11.94 -8.21
N SER A 20 9.88 11.06 -7.33
CA SER A 20 8.80 10.13 -7.67
C SER A 20 7.50 10.91 -7.86
N LYS A 21 6.69 10.51 -8.84
CA LYS A 21 5.37 11.13 -9.02
C LYS A 21 4.42 10.60 -7.97
N LYS A 22 3.49 11.43 -7.50
CA LYS A 22 2.38 10.99 -6.63
C LYS A 22 1.63 9.81 -7.28
N SER A 23 1.38 9.86 -8.58
CA SER A 23 0.79 8.73 -9.33
C SER A 23 1.58 7.41 -9.23
N ASP A 24 2.90 7.42 -9.04
CA ASP A 24 3.68 6.19 -8.83
C ASP A 24 3.44 5.59 -7.44
N VAL A 25 3.20 6.45 -6.44
CA VAL A 25 2.74 6.03 -5.11
C VAL A 25 1.36 5.39 -5.21
N GLY A 26 0.43 6.03 -5.93
CA GLY A 26 -0.91 5.50 -6.16
C GLY A 26 -0.90 4.12 -6.83
N LYS A 27 -0.03 3.93 -7.84
CA LYS A 27 0.17 2.63 -8.51
C LYS A 27 0.70 1.56 -7.55
N TYR A 28 1.69 1.89 -6.72
CA TYR A 28 2.24 0.96 -5.75
C TYR A 28 1.17 0.45 -4.80
N PHE A 29 0.36 1.33 -4.22
CA PHE A 29 -0.72 0.92 -3.32
C PHE A 29 -1.81 0.12 -4.05
N LYS A 30 -2.11 0.42 -5.32
CA LYS A 30 -2.97 -0.45 -6.16
C LYS A 30 -2.38 -1.86 -6.35
N THR A 31 -1.07 -1.97 -6.57
CA THR A 31 -0.39 -3.27 -6.65
C THR A 31 -0.41 -4.03 -5.33
N VAL A 32 -0.24 -3.32 -4.20
CA VAL A 32 -0.36 -3.91 -2.86
C VAL A 32 -1.78 -4.45 -2.66
N GLN A 33 -2.80 -3.66 -2.97
CA GLN A 33 -4.20 -4.09 -2.90
C GLN A 33 -4.42 -5.38 -3.69
N GLY A 34 -4.03 -5.42 -4.96
CA GLY A 34 -4.22 -6.60 -5.81
C GLY A 34 -3.45 -7.83 -5.33
N THR A 35 -2.23 -7.63 -4.79
CA THR A 35 -1.43 -8.72 -4.22
C THR A 35 -2.09 -9.29 -2.97
N VAL A 36 -2.58 -8.44 -2.08
CA VAL A 36 -3.26 -8.85 -0.84
C VAL A 36 -4.60 -9.53 -1.12
N GLU A 37 -5.36 -9.06 -2.11
CA GLU A 37 -6.55 -9.74 -2.63
C GLU A 37 -6.23 -11.14 -3.19
N GLY A 38 -5.11 -11.26 -3.90
CA GLY A 38 -4.60 -12.54 -4.39
C GLY A 38 -4.26 -13.50 -3.24
N VAL A 39 -3.57 -13.02 -2.21
CA VAL A 39 -3.25 -13.81 -1.00
C VAL A 39 -4.53 -14.25 -0.29
N LYS A 40 -5.50 -13.35 -0.09
CA LYS A 40 -6.81 -13.67 0.51
C LYS A 40 -7.52 -14.79 -0.27
N THR A 41 -7.53 -14.69 -1.59
CA THR A 41 -8.13 -15.72 -2.47
C THR A 41 -7.39 -17.05 -2.35
N GLY A 42 -6.05 -17.04 -2.32
CA GLY A 42 -5.22 -18.23 -2.15
C GLY A 42 -5.45 -18.92 -0.80
N LEU A 43 -5.51 -18.17 0.30
CA LEU A 43 -5.78 -18.70 1.63
C LEU A 43 -7.16 -19.35 1.71
N ASN A 44 -8.20 -18.71 1.14
CA ASN A 44 -9.54 -19.27 1.08
C ASN A 44 -9.59 -20.56 0.25
N LYS A 45 -8.83 -20.63 -0.86
CA LYS A 45 -8.69 -21.84 -1.66
C LYS A 45 -8.04 -22.98 -0.87
N ILE A 46 -6.97 -22.70 -0.13
CA ILE A 46 -6.30 -23.69 0.74
C ILE A 46 -7.29 -24.24 1.77
N VAL A 47 -8.07 -23.39 2.44
CA VAL A 47 -9.10 -23.84 3.39
C VAL A 47 -10.14 -24.73 2.70
N ALA A 48 -10.62 -24.33 1.52
CA ALA A 48 -11.60 -25.10 0.76
C ALA A 48 -11.06 -26.48 0.33
N ASP A 49 -9.82 -26.54 -0.12
CA ASP A 49 -9.18 -27.79 -0.54
C ASP A 49 -8.89 -28.69 0.68
N MET A 50 -8.46 -28.14 1.83
CA MET A 50 -8.34 -28.88 3.09
C MET A 50 -9.68 -29.49 3.55
N LYS A 51 -10.80 -28.77 3.37
CA LYS A 51 -12.13 -29.30 3.69
C LYS A 51 -12.51 -30.46 2.76
N LYS A 52 -12.23 -30.34 1.45
CA LYS A 52 -12.49 -31.43 0.48
C LYS A 52 -11.68 -32.68 0.79
N GLU A 53 -10.43 -32.51 1.22
CA GLU A 53 -9.56 -33.61 1.62
C GLU A 53 -9.91 -34.20 3.00
N SER A 54 -11.00 -33.74 3.64
CA SER A 54 -11.41 -34.16 4.99
C SER A 54 -10.29 -34.00 6.02
N ASN A 55 -9.49 -32.94 5.88
CA ASN A 55 -8.40 -32.66 6.80
C ASN A 55 -8.98 -32.29 8.19
N PRO A 56 -8.60 -33.00 9.27
CA PRO A 56 -9.13 -32.75 10.61
C PRO A 56 -8.77 -31.35 11.15
N ASN A 57 -7.73 -30.71 10.61
CA ASN A 57 -7.32 -29.36 11.00
C ASN A 57 -8.01 -28.25 10.18
N SER A 58 -8.86 -28.60 9.20
CA SER A 58 -9.50 -27.62 8.30
C SER A 58 -10.27 -26.53 9.04
N ALA A 59 -10.98 -26.85 10.12
CA ALA A 59 -11.72 -25.88 10.94
C ALA A 59 -10.80 -24.90 11.70
N ALA A 60 -9.68 -25.39 12.22
CA ALA A 60 -8.69 -24.55 12.89
C ALA A 60 -8.00 -23.61 11.90
N THR A 61 -7.62 -24.14 10.72
CA THR A 61 -7.04 -23.34 9.64
C THR A 61 -8.02 -22.30 9.12
N GLU A 62 -9.29 -22.65 8.92
CA GLU A 62 -10.34 -21.71 8.53
C GLU A 62 -10.46 -20.55 9.52
N THR A 63 -10.46 -20.85 10.82
CA THR A 63 -10.53 -19.82 11.86
C THR A 63 -9.33 -18.88 11.81
N ALA A 64 -8.12 -19.43 11.68
CA ALA A 64 -6.89 -18.64 11.57
C ALA A 64 -6.87 -17.78 10.29
N VAL A 65 -7.29 -18.35 9.16
CA VAL A 65 -7.38 -17.64 7.88
C VAL A 65 -8.43 -16.53 7.94
N ASN A 66 -9.62 -16.80 8.45
CA ASN A 66 -10.67 -15.78 8.59
C ASN A 66 -10.23 -14.64 9.51
N LYS A 67 -9.51 -14.95 10.60
CA LYS A 67 -8.94 -13.95 11.48
C LYS A 67 -7.87 -13.10 10.78
N LEU A 68 -6.92 -13.74 10.08
CA LEU A 68 -5.89 -13.04 9.31
C LEU A 68 -6.49 -12.13 8.24
N VAL A 69 -7.51 -12.63 7.53
CA VAL A 69 -8.21 -11.87 6.48
C VAL A 69 -8.92 -10.66 7.09
N SER A 70 -9.80 -10.87 8.06
CA SER A 70 -10.63 -9.79 8.61
C SER A 70 -9.86 -8.78 9.46
N GLU A 71 -8.87 -9.22 10.25
CA GLU A 71 -8.17 -8.33 11.17
C GLU A 71 -6.97 -7.62 10.51
N THR A 72 -6.39 -8.21 9.45
CA THR A 72 -5.15 -7.73 8.83
C THR A 72 -5.32 -7.44 7.35
N LEU A 73 -5.64 -8.45 6.52
CA LEU A 73 -5.62 -8.28 5.05
C LEU A 73 -6.68 -7.28 4.57
N ASP A 74 -7.89 -7.32 5.13
CA ASP A 74 -8.97 -6.38 4.78
C ASP A 74 -8.59 -4.94 5.15
N LYS A 75 -7.92 -4.72 6.29
CA LYS A 75 -7.42 -3.39 6.68
C LYS A 75 -6.29 -2.89 5.77
N ILE A 76 -5.42 -3.79 5.30
CA ILE A 76 -4.38 -3.42 4.33
C ILE A 76 -5.00 -3.06 2.98
N ILE A 77 -5.98 -3.83 2.52
CA ILE A 77 -6.74 -3.53 1.30
C ILE A 77 -7.43 -2.17 1.41
N GLU A 78 -8.10 -1.91 2.54
CA GLU A 78 -8.76 -0.63 2.80
C GLU A 78 -7.76 0.53 2.82
N GLY A 79 -6.67 0.42 3.59
CA GLY A 79 -5.64 1.45 3.65
C GLY A 79 -4.98 1.71 2.30
N ALA A 80 -4.67 0.66 1.55
CA ALA A 80 -4.12 0.78 0.20
C ALA A 80 -5.09 1.46 -0.76
N LYS A 81 -6.39 1.13 -0.68
CA LYS A 81 -7.44 1.78 -1.45
C LYS A 81 -7.54 3.26 -1.10
N THR A 82 -7.63 3.62 0.18
CA THR A 82 -7.67 5.01 0.65
C THR A 82 -6.49 5.82 0.13
N VAL A 83 -5.27 5.29 0.22
CA VAL A 83 -4.09 5.99 -0.31
C VAL A 83 -4.18 6.13 -1.82
N SER A 84 -4.56 5.07 -2.54
CA SER A 84 -4.65 5.12 -4.00
C SER A 84 -5.71 6.11 -4.49
N GLU A 85 -6.84 6.24 -3.79
CA GLU A 85 -7.92 7.19 -4.09
C GLU A 85 -7.53 8.62 -3.71
N ALA A 86 -6.91 8.82 -2.55
CA ALA A 86 -6.45 10.14 -2.10
C ALA A 86 -5.36 10.72 -3.02
N ILE A 87 -4.49 9.86 -3.55
CA ILE A 87 -3.46 10.23 -4.52
C ILE A 87 -4.07 10.50 -5.91
N GLY A 88 -5.03 9.68 -6.34
CA GLY A 88 -5.65 9.78 -7.66
C GLY A 88 -4.64 9.72 -8.81
N ASP A 89 -4.83 10.58 -9.81
CA ASP A 89 -3.92 10.73 -10.96
C ASP A 89 -2.94 11.91 -10.79
N ALA A 90 -2.68 12.32 -9.54
CA ALA A 90 -1.80 13.46 -9.26
C ALA A 90 -0.43 13.27 -9.92
N SER A 91 -0.09 14.21 -10.80
CA SER A 91 1.14 14.19 -11.59
C SER A 91 2.31 14.87 -10.90
N ASP A 92 2.05 15.63 -9.84
CA ASP A 92 3.07 16.31 -9.05
C ASP A 92 4.08 15.33 -8.48
N PHE A 93 5.29 15.82 -8.26
CA PHE A 93 6.28 15.12 -7.46
C PHE A 93 5.88 15.07 -5.99
N ILE A 94 6.28 14.00 -5.30
CA ILE A 94 6.06 13.85 -3.85
C ILE A 94 6.78 14.97 -3.09
N GLY A 95 7.96 15.38 -3.53
CA GLY A 95 8.73 16.48 -2.94
C GLY A 95 8.29 17.89 -3.39
N ASN A 96 7.17 18.02 -4.10
CA ASN A 96 6.70 19.34 -4.55
C ASN A 96 6.20 20.15 -3.34
N VAL A 97 7.05 21.04 -2.82
CA VAL A 97 6.62 22.13 -1.96
C VAL A 97 6.08 23.21 -2.89
N ALA A 98 4.76 23.35 -2.99
CA ALA A 98 4.18 24.53 -3.62
C ALA A 98 4.83 25.75 -2.95
N ALA A 99 5.38 26.68 -3.74
CA ALA A 99 5.87 27.93 -3.19
C ALA A 99 4.71 28.60 -2.46
N GLY A 100 4.71 28.50 -1.13
CA GLY A 100 3.77 29.22 -0.28
C GLY A 100 3.88 30.69 -0.64
N GLY A 101 2.72 31.33 -0.87
CA GLY A 101 2.58 32.68 -1.41
C GLY A 101 3.66 33.65 -0.93
N GLY A 102 4.69 33.82 -1.75
CA GLY A 102 5.71 34.84 -1.57
C GLY A 102 5.13 36.20 -1.93
N ASN A 103 4.56 36.86 -0.91
CA ASN A 103 4.33 38.30 -0.83
C ASN A 103 3.32 38.89 -1.84
N MET A 104 2.07 39.06 -1.39
CA MET A 104 1.31 40.24 -1.80
C MET A 104 2.07 41.49 -1.31
N LEU A 105 2.79 42.15 -2.21
CA LEU A 105 3.06 43.59 -2.29
C LEU A 105 4.33 43.76 -3.13
N LEU A 106 4.25 44.61 -4.16
CA LEU A 106 5.17 45.73 -4.38
C LEU A 106 4.85 46.41 -5.73
N GLY A 107 4.27 47.61 -5.62
CA GLY A 107 4.49 48.74 -6.53
C GLY A 107 3.76 48.70 -7.86
#